data_AF-A0A7W1KDP7-F1
#
_entry.id   AF-A0A7W1KDP7-F1
#
_cell.length_a   1.000
_cell.length_b   1.000
_cell.length_c   1.000
_cell.angle_alpha   90.00
_cell.angle_beta   90.00
_cell.angle_gamma   90.00
#
_symmetry.space_group_name_H-M   'P 1'
#
loop_
_entity.id
_entity.type
_entity.pdbx_description
1 polymer ?
#
loop_
_entity_poly.entity_id
_entity_poly.type
_entity_poly.pdbx_seq_one_letter_code
_entity_poly.pdbx_strand_id
1 'polypeptide(L)'
;MKQKTIGRNPLEEYLSSNKELKEETSVEQPQILPSPSALKQRVTLYISADVIDRVKNAVYWEPGLTLAAFAEEALAKALNELEAERGKPFSQRKEHKLRGGRPLS
;
A
#
# COMPACT_ATOMS: atom_id res chain seq x y z
N MET A 1 24.40 31.10 -23.52
CA MET A 1 24.63 30.75 -24.93
C MET A 1 23.86 29.46 -25.23
N LYS A 2 22.86 29.47 -26.11
CA LYS A 2 22.01 28.31 -26.40
C LYS A 2 22.74 27.41 -27.40
N GLN A 3 23.02 26.16 -27.03
CA GLN A 3 23.63 25.18 -27.94
C GLN A 3 22.58 24.81 -29.00
N LYS A 4 22.85 25.18 -30.25
CA LYS A 4 22.11 24.73 -31.43
C LYS A 4 22.64 23.34 -31.76
N THR A 5 21.92 22.29 -31.41
CA THR A 5 22.23 20.93 -31.84
C THR A 5 22.06 20.82 -33.35
N ILE A 6 23.15 20.46 -34.04
CA ILE A 6 23.19 20.19 -35.47
C ILE A 6 22.83 18.71 -35.63
N GLY A 7 21.75 18.43 -36.38
CA GLY A 7 21.35 17.07 -36.73
C GLY A 7 20.21 16.53 -35.85
N ARG A 8 19.25 15.86 -36.50
CA ARG A 8 18.13 15.17 -35.86
C ARG A 8 18.70 14.19 -34.82
N ASN A 9 18.25 14.28 -33.58
CA ASN A 9 18.67 13.37 -32.52
C ASN A 9 17.91 12.05 -32.69
N PRO A 10 18.58 10.93 -33.03
CA PRO A 10 17.92 9.64 -33.25
C PRO A 10 17.19 9.11 -32.00
N LEU A 11 17.54 9.63 -30.81
CA LEU A 11 16.85 9.29 -29.58
C LEU A 11 15.42 9.88 -29.52
N GLU A 12 15.17 11.06 -30.12
CA GLU A 12 13.82 11.65 -30.17
C GLU A 12 12.88 10.87 -31.10
N GLU A 13 13.40 10.34 -32.20
CA GLU A 13 12.64 9.54 -33.16
C GLU A 13 12.18 8.21 -32.52
N TYR A 14 13.05 7.58 -31.74
CA TYR A 14 12.72 6.38 -30.98
C TYR A 14 11.65 6.64 -29.89
N LEU A 15 11.79 7.75 -29.17
CA LEU A 15 10.81 8.16 -28.15
C LEU A 15 9.44 8.51 -28.77
N SER A 16 9.42 9.04 -30.00
CA SER A 16 8.18 9.35 -30.73
C SER A 16 7.50 8.09 -31.26
N SER A 17 8.25 7.15 -31.85
CA SER A 17 7.70 5.86 -32.33
C SER A 17 7.09 5.01 -31.22
N ASN A 18 7.70 5.00 -30.03
CA ASN A 18 7.15 4.26 -28.88
C ASN A 18 5.99 4.97 -28.17
N LYS A 19 5.68 6.22 -28.56
CA LYS A 19 4.55 6.96 -28.01
C LYS A 19 3.24 6.59 -28.73
N GLU A 20 3.31 6.37 -30.04
CA GLU A 20 2.16 5.94 -30.85
C GLU A 20 1.79 4.47 -30.60
N LEU A 21 2.76 3.59 -30.32
CA LEU A 21 2.49 2.19 -29.98
C LEU A 21 1.90 1.98 -28.57
N LYS A 22 1.83 3.02 -27.73
CA LYS A 22 1.25 2.94 -26.38
C LYS A 22 -0.21 3.38 -26.29
N GLU A 23 -0.81 3.88 -27.37
CA GLU A 23 -2.20 4.34 -27.35
C GLU A 23 -3.23 3.23 -27.63
N GLU A 24 -2.80 2.02 -28.04
CA GLU A 24 -3.72 0.94 -28.41
C GLU A 24 -3.41 -0.42 -27.76
N THR A 25 -3.04 -0.45 -26.48
CA THR A 25 -3.29 -1.64 -25.65
C THR A 25 -3.41 -1.23 -24.18
N SER A 26 -4.46 -0.49 -23.86
CA SER A 26 -4.95 -0.41 -22.49
C SER A 26 -5.60 -1.74 -22.14
N VAL A 27 -4.79 -2.76 -21.85
CA VAL A 27 -5.26 -3.87 -21.03
C VAL A 27 -5.68 -3.22 -19.72
N GLU A 28 -6.98 -3.19 -19.45
CA GLU A 28 -7.54 -2.89 -18.13
C GLU A 28 -7.02 -3.94 -17.15
N GLN A 29 -5.78 -3.77 -16.72
CA GLN A 29 -5.44 -4.12 -15.36
C GLN A 29 -6.34 -3.23 -14.50
N PRO A 30 -7.14 -3.76 -13.56
CA PRO A 30 -7.89 -2.93 -12.65
C PRO A 30 -6.89 -2.06 -11.89
N GLN A 31 -6.71 -0.83 -12.38
CA GLN A 31 -6.07 0.24 -11.65
C GLN A 31 -7.05 0.54 -10.54
N ILE A 32 -6.89 -0.14 -9.41
CA ILE A 32 -7.53 0.25 -8.17
C ILE A 32 -7.04 1.67 -7.94
N LEU A 33 -7.85 2.65 -8.35
CA LEU A 33 -7.56 4.05 -8.11
C LEU A 33 -7.25 4.16 -6.62
N PRO A 34 -6.06 4.64 -6.21
CA PRO A 34 -5.79 4.87 -4.82
C PRO A 34 -6.83 5.88 -4.36
N SER A 35 -7.83 5.41 -3.59
CA SER A 35 -8.77 6.27 -2.90
C SER A 35 -7.96 7.33 -2.16
N PRO A 36 -8.37 8.61 -2.16
CA PRO A 36 -7.59 9.70 -1.61
C PRO A 36 -7.19 9.38 -0.15
N SER A 37 -5.91 9.04 0.01
CA SER A 37 -5.15 8.91 1.25
C SER A 37 -5.91 8.37 2.47
N ALA A 38 -6.17 7.07 2.51
CA ALA A 38 -6.16 6.40 3.81
C ALA A 38 -4.75 6.61 4.40
N LEU A 39 -4.63 7.41 5.46
CA LEU A 39 -3.35 7.66 6.12
C LEU A 39 -2.81 6.35 6.69
N LYS A 40 -1.96 5.64 5.93
CA LYS A 40 -1.33 4.41 6.40
C LYS A 40 -0.42 4.71 7.58
N GLN A 41 -0.64 4.03 8.70
CA GLN A 41 0.19 4.15 9.89
C GLN A 41 1.20 3.00 9.94
N ARG A 42 2.48 3.31 10.22
CA ARG A 42 3.50 2.29 10.41
C ARG A 42 3.36 1.68 11.80
N VAL A 43 3.17 0.37 11.86
CA VAL A 43 3.15 -0.41 13.10
C VAL A 43 4.30 -1.42 13.05
N THR A 44 5.03 -1.55 14.15
CA THR A 44 6.07 -2.56 14.33
C THR A 44 5.66 -3.45 15.50
N LEU A 45 5.62 -4.75 15.26
CA LEU A 45 5.13 -5.75 16.19
C LEU A 45 5.98 -7.01 16.08
N TYR A 46 6.10 -7.74 17.18
CA TYR A 46 6.80 -9.01 17.23
C TYR A 46 5.80 -10.13 16.92
N ILE A 47 6.07 -10.89 15.87
CA ILE A 47 5.30 -12.08 15.47
C ILE A 47 6.23 -13.29 15.59
N SER A 48 5.68 -14.47 15.90
CA SER A 48 6.45 -15.71 15.89
C SER A 48 7.03 -16.00 14.50
N ALA A 49 8.25 -16.57 14.48
CA ALA A 49 8.97 -16.88 13.24
C ALA A 49 8.18 -17.82 12.32
N ASP A 50 7.51 -18.82 12.90
CA ASP A 50 6.67 -19.77 12.16
C ASP A 50 5.52 -19.07 11.39
N VAL A 51 4.82 -18.14 12.05
CA VAL A 51 3.69 -17.45 11.43
C VAL A 51 4.16 -16.56 10.29
N ILE A 52 5.22 -15.78 10.50
CA ILE A 52 5.70 -14.87 9.45
C ILE A 52 6.26 -15.63 8.25
N ASP A 53 6.86 -16.82 8.46
CA ASP A 53 7.34 -17.66 7.36
C ASP A 53 6.17 -18.18 6.50
N ARG A 54 5.11 -18.69 7.15
CA ARG A 54 3.89 -19.12 6.44
C ARG A 54 3.23 -17.97 5.67
N VAL A 55 3.18 -16.77 6.25
CA VAL A 55 2.62 -15.60 5.58
C VAL A 55 3.47 -15.17 4.37
N LYS A 56 4.81 -15.21 4.49
CA LYS A 56 5.70 -14.94 3.35
C LYS A 56 5.47 -15.94 2.22
N ASN A 57 5.33 -17.22 2.54
CA ASN A 57 5.03 -18.25 1.55
C ASN A 57 3.69 -18.01 0.86
N ALA A 58 2.64 -17.66 1.62
CA ALA A 58 1.33 -17.34 1.04
C ALA A 58 1.41 -16.14 0.07
N VAL A 59 2.05 -15.05 0.50
CA VAL A 59 2.21 -13.84 -0.32
C VAL A 59 3.11 -14.07 -1.54
N TYR A 60 4.06 -14.99 -1.46
CA TYR A 60 4.92 -15.35 -2.59
C TYR A 60 4.12 -16.01 -3.72
N TRP A 61 3.16 -16.87 -3.38
CA TRP A 61 2.37 -17.61 -4.37
C TRP A 61 1.14 -16.85 -4.89
N GLU A 62 0.66 -15.84 -4.16
CA GLU A 62 -0.52 -15.06 -4.53
C GLU A 62 -0.13 -13.75 -5.25
N PRO A 63 -0.22 -13.68 -6.59
CA PRO A 63 0.19 -12.49 -7.33
C PRO A 63 -0.70 -11.29 -6.98
N GLY A 64 -0.07 -10.17 -6.59
CA GLY A 64 -0.76 -8.94 -6.24
C GLY A 64 -1.12 -8.81 -4.75
N LEU A 65 -0.94 -9.87 -3.95
CA LEU A 65 -1.02 -9.76 -2.49
C LEU A 65 0.32 -9.23 -1.94
N THR A 66 0.26 -8.38 -0.91
CA THR A 66 1.46 -7.90 -0.21
C THR A 66 1.38 -8.23 1.26
N LEU A 67 2.51 -8.33 1.95
CA LEU A 67 2.55 -8.56 3.41
C LEU A 67 1.72 -7.51 4.17
N ALA A 68 1.76 -6.25 3.72
CA ALA A 68 1.00 -5.17 4.33
C ALA A 68 -0.50 -5.33 4.08
N ALA A 69 -0.92 -5.65 2.85
CA ALA A 69 -2.33 -5.87 2.52
C ALA A 69 -2.89 -7.09 3.27
N PHE A 70 -2.13 -8.19 3.34
CA PHE A 70 -2.50 -9.37 4.12
C PHE A 70 -2.68 -9.02 5.61
N ALA A 71 -1.74 -8.27 6.19
CA ALA A 71 -1.84 -7.86 7.59
C ALA A 71 -3.05 -6.94 7.84
N GLU A 72 -3.31 -6.00 6.94
CA GLU A 72 -4.46 -5.09 7.01
C GLU A 72 -5.78 -5.85 6.97
N GLU A 73 -5.95 -6.78 6.04
CA GLU A 73 -7.14 -7.61 5.90
C GLU A 73 -7.32 -8.57 7.09
N ALA A 74 -6.25 -9.25 7.51
CA ALA A 74 -6.30 -10.17 8.64
C ALA A 74 -6.68 -9.46 9.95
N LEU A 75 -6.14 -8.27 10.20
CA LEU A 75 -6.48 -7.46 11.37
C LEU A 75 -7.92 -6.94 11.30
N ALA A 76 -8.39 -6.50 10.13
CA ALA A 76 -9.76 -6.06 9.94
C ALA A 76 -10.77 -7.20 10.17
N LYS A 77 -10.48 -8.39 9.63
CA LYS A 77 -11.29 -9.59 9.83
C LYS A 77 -11.37 -9.97 11.31
N ALA A 78 -10.22 -10.08 11.97
CA ALA A 78 -10.18 -10.41 13.40
C ALA A 78 -10.90 -9.36 14.26
N LEU A 79 -10.82 -8.08 13.90
CA LEU A 79 -11.55 -7.02 14.60
C LEU A 79 -13.07 -7.17 14.42
N ASN A 80 -13.53 -7.43 13.20
CA ASN A 80 -14.95 -7.63 12.92
C ASN A 80 -15.51 -8.84 13.67
N GLU A 81 -14.75 -9.94 13.76
CA GLU A 81 -15.12 -11.12 14.55
C GLU A 81 -15.29 -10.76 16.03
N LEU A 82 -14.33 -10.02 16.61
CA LEU A 82 -14.42 -9.56 18.01
C LEU A 82 -15.61 -8.62 18.25
N GLU A 83 -15.91 -7.72 17.32
CA GLU A 83 -17.07 -6.82 17.43
C GLU A 83 -18.40 -7.56 17.30
N ALA A 84 -18.45 -8.59 16.44
CA ALA A 84 -19.60 -9.46 16.28
C ALA A 84 -19.87 -10.29 17.55
N GLU A 85 -18.83 -10.90 18.15
CA GLU A 85 -18.93 -11.63 19.42
C GLU A 85 -19.42 -10.73 20.57
N ARG A 86 -19.00 -9.47 20.58
CA ARG A 86 -19.43 -8.48 21.56
C ARG A 86 -20.84 -7.94 21.30
N GLY A 87 -21.33 -8.05 20.07
CA GLY A 87 -22.58 -7.46 19.60
C GLY A 87 -22.56 -5.93 19.48
N LYS A 88 -21.38 -5.30 19.55
CA LYS A 88 -21.22 -3.85 19.38
C LYS A 88 -19.78 -3.45 19.04
N PRO A 89 -19.57 -2.37 18.27
CA PRO A 89 -18.24 -1.85 17.96
C PRO A 89 -17.46 -1.40 19.20
N PHE A 90 -16.13 -1.37 19.09
CA PHE A 90 -15.29 -0.79 20.13
C PHE A 90 -15.49 0.73 20.19
N SER A 91 -15.77 1.27 21.39
CA SER A 91 -15.89 2.71 21.59
C SER A 91 -14.56 3.42 21.30
N GLN A 92 -14.61 4.55 20.60
CA GLN A 92 -13.45 5.39 20.37
C GLN A 92 -12.82 5.80 21.70
N ARG A 93 -11.48 5.75 21.80
CA ARG A 93 -10.75 6.15 23.01
C ARG A 93 -11.03 7.63 23.29
N LYS A 94 -11.49 7.94 24.50
CA LYS A 94 -11.85 9.31 24.93
C LYS A 94 -10.64 10.23 25.13
N GLU A 95 -9.43 9.68 25.29
CA GLU A 95 -8.22 10.47 25.52
C GLU A 95 -7.46 10.75 24.22
N HIS A 96 -7.45 12.03 23.85
CA HIS A 96 -6.49 12.62 22.92
C HIS A 96 -5.07 12.45 23.46
N LYS A 97 -4.20 11.79 22.68
CA LYS A 97 -2.73 11.75 22.83
C LYS A 97 -2.24 11.60 24.27
N LEU A 98 -1.77 10.40 24.64
CA LEU A 98 -0.73 10.31 25.67
C LEU A 98 0.40 11.27 25.27
N ARG A 99 0.48 12.43 25.94
CA ARG A 99 1.59 13.36 25.76
C ARG A 99 2.81 12.64 26.30
N GLY A 100 3.68 12.18 25.41
CA GLY A 100 4.98 11.65 25.83
C GLY A 100 5.70 12.71 26.68
N GLY A 101 6.03 12.36 27.92
CA GLY A 101 7.10 13.03 28.67
C GLY A 101 6.76 13.82 29.94
N ARG A 102 5.53 13.82 30.48
CA ARG A 102 5.31 14.35 31.85
C ARG A 102 4.54 13.38 32.74
N PRO A 103 5.10 13.02 33.92
CA PRO A 103 4.37 12.24 34.91
C PRO A 103 3.21 13.05 35.47
N LEU A 104 2.12 12.35 35.79
CA LEU A 104 1.04 12.87 36.64
C LEU A 104 1.62 12.98 38.06
N SER A 105 1.90 14.20 38.51
CA SER A 105 1.93 14.54 39.94
C SER A 105 0.62 15.20 40.30
#